data_AF-A0AAX1XHP1-F1
#
_entry.id   AF-A0AAX1XHP1-F1
#
_cell.length_a   1.000
_cell.length_b   1.000
_cell.length_c   1.000
_cell.angle_alpha   90.00
_cell.angle_beta   90.00
_cell.angle_gamma   90.00
#
_symmetry.space_group_name_H-M   'P 1'
#
loop_
_entity.id
_entity.type
_entity.pdbx_description
1 polymer ?
#
loop_
_entity_poly.entity_id
_entity_poly.type
_entity_poly.pdbx_seq_one_letter_code
_entity_poly.pdbx_strand_id
1 'polypeptide(L)'
;MFSELMNDQVTLLKRDGTKVNDIQASVQRDMIFIERGDILIETGDLLLRTMSNGGKESYEVIDPGFHEAFGNDFPAHYQVKHRNLGIPEAEKAINQITYNISGNNARVNNNSVDNSTNSVNINNDIVEHIALLRTEISRLVQDSQERESALEVVDAIEGQFESQKPSKTVINTLLSALPNAGSIASVGSFLLSCL
;
A
#
# COMPACT_ATOMS: atom_id res chain seq x y z
N MET A 1 8.22 37.55 9.50
CA MET A 1 8.09 38.24 8.20
C MET A 1 7.38 37.37 7.16
N PHE A 2 7.70 36.08 7.04
CA PHE A 2 7.01 35.19 6.09
C PHE A 2 5.56 34.86 6.49
N SER A 3 5.29 34.71 7.79
CA SER A 3 3.95 34.47 8.34
C SER A 3 2.86 35.45 7.87
N GLU A 4 3.18 36.72 7.63
CA GLU A 4 2.21 37.74 7.18
C GLU A 4 1.72 37.52 5.73
N LEU A 5 2.44 36.70 4.95
CA LEU A 5 2.12 36.37 3.57
C LEU A 5 1.41 35.01 3.42
N MET A 6 1.23 34.27 4.52
CA MET A 6 0.64 32.92 4.55
C MET A 6 -0.89 32.96 4.66
N ASN A 7 -1.54 33.55 3.66
CA ASN A 7 -2.99 33.73 3.64
C ASN A 7 -3.76 32.52 3.08
N ASP A 8 -3.05 31.55 2.52
CA ASP A 8 -3.65 30.36 1.92
C ASP A 8 -3.61 29.17 2.89
N GLN A 9 -4.59 28.28 2.74
CA GLN A 9 -4.57 26.97 3.37
C GLN A 9 -4.44 25.89 2.30
N VAL A 10 -3.47 25.00 2.53
CA VAL A 10 -3.23 23.84 1.68
C VAL A 10 -3.29 22.56 2.51
N THR A 11 -3.75 21.49 1.87
CA THR A 11 -3.65 20.13 2.39
C THR A 11 -2.57 19.40 1.62
N LEU A 12 -1.61 18.81 2.32
CA LEU A 12 -0.64 17.87 1.76
C LEU A 12 -1.26 16.48 1.70
N LEU A 13 -1.24 15.88 0.52
CA LEU A 13 -1.56 14.49 0.27
C LEU A 13 -0.30 13.79 -0.21
N LYS A 14 0.20 12.87 0.60
CA LYS A 14 1.36 12.04 0.28
C LYS A 14 0.99 10.91 -0.67
N ARG A 15 1.99 10.37 -1.35
CA ARG A 15 1.84 9.20 -2.24
C ARG A 15 1.41 7.92 -1.52
N ASP A 16 1.69 7.79 -0.24
CA ASP A 16 1.24 6.68 0.62
C ASP A 16 -0.24 6.83 1.07
N GLY A 17 -0.90 7.93 0.71
CA GLY A 17 -2.27 8.26 1.10
C GLY A 17 -2.38 9.04 2.41
N THR A 18 -1.27 9.28 3.12
CA THR A 18 -1.23 10.12 4.33
C THR A 18 -1.62 11.55 3.99
N LYS A 19 -2.45 12.16 4.84
CA LYS A 19 -2.93 13.53 4.66
C LYS A 19 -2.54 14.41 5.83
N VAL A 20 -2.03 15.60 5.53
CA VAL A 20 -1.77 16.65 6.51
C VAL A 20 -2.58 17.87 6.11
N ASN A 21 -3.60 18.18 6.91
CA ASN A 21 -4.53 19.27 6.63
C ASN A 21 -4.05 20.60 7.22
N ASP A 22 -4.72 21.67 6.83
CA ASP A 22 -4.63 23.00 7.45
C ASP A 22 -3.21 23.57 7.51
N ILE A 23 -2.41 23.31 6.47
CA ILE A 23 -1.07 23.87 6.34
C ILE A 23 -1.20 25.30 5.83
N GLN A 24 -0.74 26.26 6.63
CA GLN A 24 -0.63 27.65 6.19
C GLN A 24 0.46 27.78 5.13
N ALA A 25 0.12 28.43 4.03
CA ALA A 25 1.01 28.60 2.90
C ALA A 25 0.79 29.96 2.22
N SER A 26 1.77 30.35 1.41
CA SER A 26 1.65 31.44 0.44
C SER A 26 1.71 30.82 -0.95
N VAL A 27 0.55 30.69 -1.61
CA VAL A 27 0.48 30.06 -2.94
C VAL A 27 0.67 31.12 -4.02
N GLN A 28 1.78 31.03 -4.74
CA GLN A 28 2.10 31.92 -5.85
C GLN A 28 2.15 31.12 -7.16
N ARG A 29 2.22 31.84 -8.28
CA ARG A 29 2.19 31.25 -9.63
C ARG A 29 3.27 30.18 -9.83
N ASP A 30 4.49 30.46 -9.41
CA ASP A 30 5.66 29.62 -9.70
C ASP A 30 6.16 28.82 -8.48
N MET A 31 5.81 29.25 -7.26
CA MET A 31 6.25 28.64 -6.02
C MET A 31 5.17 28.68 -4.93
N ILE A 32 5.24 27.74 -4.00
CA ILE A 32 4.46 27.73 -2.76
C ILE A 32 5.43 27.80 -1.58
N PHE A 33 5.23 28.76 -0.69
CA PHE A 33 6.01 28.89 0.53
C PHE A 33 5.27 28.28 1.71
N ILE A 34 5.94 27.45 2.50
CA ILE A 34 5.39 26.83 3.72
C ILE A 34 6.42 26.97 4.84
N GLU A 35 6.03 27.62 5.93
CA GLU A 35 6.89 27.83 7.10
C GLU A 35 6.72 26.71 8.12
N ARG A 36 7.10 25.47 7.74
CA ARG A 36 7.08 24.30 8.62
C ARG A 36 8.32 23.44 8.41
N GLY A 37 8.93 23.02 9.52
CA GLY A 37 10.05 22.06 9.53
C GLY A 37 9.71 20.68 10.07
N ASP A 38 8.49 20.48 10.56
CA ASP A 38 8.03 19.25 11.21
C ASP A 38 7.24 18.32 10.27
N ILE A 39 7.04 18.74 9.02
CA ILE A 39 6.45 17.92 7.95
C ILE A 39 7.50 17.61 6.90
N LEU A 40 7.47 16.38 6.37
CA LEU A 40 8.29 15.96 5.24
C LEU A 40 7.47 16.04 3.96
N ILE A 41 7.86 16.93 3.05
CA ILE A 41 7.26 17.08 1.71
C ILE A 41 8.22 16.48 0.68
N GLU A 42 7.71 15.61 -0.18
CA GLU A 42 8.51 14.87 -1.15
C GLU A 42 8.06 15.16 -2.59
N THR A 43 8.93 14.86 -3.56
CA THR A 43 8.59 14.99 -4.98
C THR A 43 7.47 14.04 -5.38
N GLY A 44 6.48 14.57 -6.09
CA GLY A 44 5.28 13.84 -6.51
C GLY A 44 4.15 13.82 -5.47
N ASP A 45 4.34 14.45 -4.30
CA ASP A 45 3.24 14.74 -3.38
C ASP A 45 2.28 15.79 -3.98
N LEU A 46 1.06 15.84 -3.45
CA LEU A 46 0.02 16.75 -3.90
C LEU A 46 -0.29 17.80 -2.83
N LEU A 47 -0.34 19.07 -3.25
CA LEU A 47 -0.80 20.19 -2.45
C LEU A 47 -2.15 20.66 -2.97
N LEU A 48 -3.16 20.58 -2.11
CA LEU A 48 -4.55 20.91 -2.39
C LEU A 48 -4.88 22.26 -1.75
N ARG A 49 -5.02 23.31 -2.54
CA ARG A 49 -5.41 24.63 -2.03
C ARG A 49 -6.92 24.77 -2.02
N THR A 50 -7.45 25.24 -0.90
CA THR A 50 -8.87 25.66 -0.80
C THR A 50 -8.92 27.18 -0.66
N MET A 51 -9.46 27.86 -1.67
CA MET A 51 -9.60 29.32 -1.66
C MET A 51 -10.84 29.75 -0.87
N SER A 52 -10.81 30.96 -0.32
CA SER A 52 -11.92 31.53 0.48
C SER A 52 -13.25 31.66 -0.28
N ASN A 53 -13.21 31.72 -1.61
CA ASN A 53 -14.38 31.73 -2.48
C ASN A 53 -14.89 30.32 -2.86
N GLY A 54 -14.34 29.26 -2.25
CA GLY A 54 -14.71 27.87 -2.52
C GLY A 54 -14.02 27.24 -3.73
N GLY A 55 -13.16 27.98 -4.44
CA GLY A 55 -12.37 27.43 -5.52
C GLY A 55 -11.30 26.48 -5.00
N LYS A 56 -11.01 25.43 -5.78
CA LYS A 56 -10.02 24.39 -5.45
C LYS A 56 -8.96 24.34 -6.53
N GLU A 57 -7.71 24.28 -6.12
CA GLU A 57 -6.57 24.08 -7.01
C GLU A 57 -5.72 22.93 -6.48
N SER A 58 -5.08 22.20 -7.38
CA SER A 58 -4.19 21.11 -7.01
C SER A 58 -2.85 21.29 -7.68
N TYR A 59 -1.81 20.98 -6.92
CA TYR A 59 -0.44 21.24 -7.30
C TYR A 59 0.38 19.99 -7.04
N GLU A 60 1.08 19.52 -8.05
CA GLU A 60 2.07 18.45 -7.88
C GLU A 60 3.41 19.06 -7.49
N VAL A 61 4.02 18.51 -6.44
CA VAL A 61 5.34 18.92 -5.98
C VAL A 61 6.39 18.42 -6.95
N ILE A 62 7.08 19.33 -7.62
CA ILE A 62 8.21 19.03 -8.52
C ILE A 62 9.52 19.04 -7.75
N ASP A 63 9.69 20.00 -6.84
CA ASP A 63 10.87 20.14 -5.98
C ASP A 63 10.42 20.76 -4.65
N PRO A 64 10.58 20.08 -3.50
CA PRO A 64 10.14 20.61 -2.22
C PRO A 64 10.97 21.82 -1.76
N GLY A 65 12.26 21.90 -2.10
CA GLY A 65 13.11 23.04 -1.74
C GLY A 65 13.14 23.34 -0.23
N PHE A 66 13.49 22.36 0.61
CA PHE A 66 13.59 22.54 2.06
C PHE A 66 14.82 23.35 2.46
N HIS A 67 14.62 24.32 3.36
CA HIS A 67 15.68 25.14 3.94
C HIS A 67 15.64 25.06 5.46
N GLU A 68 16.79 24.74 6.06
CA GLU A 68 16.97 24.74 7.51
C GLU A 68 16.80 26.14 8.10
N ALA A 69 16.41 26.18 9.38
CA ALA A 69 16.29 27.43 10.11
C ALA A 69 17.66 28.14 10.16
N PHE A 70 17.66 29.45 9.92
CA PHE A 70 18.86 30.27 9.95
C PHE A 70 18.69 31.45 10.92
N GLY A 71 19.39 31.36 12.05
CA GLY A 71 19.26 32.34 13.13
C GLY A 71 17.85 32.34 13.73
N ASN A 72 17.50 33.42 14.43
CA ASN A 72 16.20 33.54 15.08
C ASN A 72 15.11 34.13 14.17
N ASP A 73 15.50 34.71 13.03
CA ASP A 73 14.59 35.46 12.15
C ASP A 73 14.08 34.62 10.97
N PHE A 74 14.71 33.49 10.68
CA PHE A 74 14.36 32.61 9.56
C PHE A 74 14.10 31.19 10.05
N PRO A 75 12.83 30.83 10.34
CA PRO A 75 12.47 29.46 10.65
C PRO A 75 12.65 28.53 9.44
N ALA A 76 12.70 27.22 9.72
CA ALA A 76 12.77 26.20 8.69
C ALA A 76 11.52 26.26 7.81
N HIS A 77 11.72 26.23 6.49
CA HIS A 77 10.65 26.45 5.53
C HIS A 77 10.90 25.72 4.22
N TYR A 78 9.84 25.59 3.44
CA TYR A 78 9.86 25.05 2.09
C TYR A 78 9.63 26.15 1.06
N GLN A 79 10.37 26.07 -0.05
CA GLN A 79 10.15 26.84 -1.26
C GLN A 79 9.79 25.87 -2.38
N VAL A 80 8.54 25.44 -2.38
CA VAL A 80 8.07 24.34 -3.21
C VAL A 80 7.88 24.83 -4.65
N LYS A 81 8.59 24.23 -5.59
CA LYS A 81 8.25 24.34 -7.03
C LYS A 81 7.19 23.32 -7.36
N HIS A 82 6.17 23.77 -8.07
CA HIS A 82 5.00 22.96 -8.34
C HIS A 82 4.55 23.04 -9.79
N ARG A 83 3.69 22.09 -10.16
CA ARG A 83 2.94 22.09 -11.42
C ARG A 83 1.45 22.09 -11.08
N ASN A 84 0.71 23.07 -11.59
CA ASN A 84 -0.75 23.10 -11.46
C ASN A 84 -1.36 21.91 -12.23
N LEU A 85 -2.07 21.06 -11.52
CA LEU A 85 -2.89 19.99 -12.07
C LEU A 85 -4.31 20.55 -12.18
N GLY A 86 -4.83 20.70 -13.39
CA GLY A 86 -6.17 21.25 -13.60
C GLY A 86 -7.24 20.42 -12.88
N ILE A 87 -8.48 20.93 -12.79
CA ILE A 87 -9.60 20.26 -12.11
C ILE A 87 -9.75 18.76 -12.47
N PRO A 88 -9.63 18.32 -13.74
CA PRO A 88 -9.77 16.89 -14.08
C PRO A 88 -8.60 16.02 -13.61
N GLU A 89 -7.39 16.58 -13.55
CA GLU A 89 -6.16 15.87 -13.19
C GLU A 89 -6.03 15.77 -11.67
N ALA A 90 -6.45 16.82 -10.96
CA ALA A 90 -6.66 16.84 -9.53
C ALA A 90 -7.62 15.74 -9.06
N GLU A 91 -8.82 15.67 -9.66
CA GLU A 91 -9.79 14.63 -9.33
C GLU A 91 -9.27 13.24 -9.65
N LYS A 92 -8.56 13.05 -10.78
CA LYS A 92 -7.91 11.77 -11.08
C LYS A 92 -6.84 11.41 -10.07
N ALA A 93 -6.01 12.36 -9.64
CA ALA A 93 -4.94 12.10 -8.69
C ALA A 93 -5.48 11.82 -7.26
N ILE A 94 -6.57 12.47 -6.86
CA ILE A 94 -7.27 12.21 -5.58
C ILE A 94 -8.07 10.90 -5.64
N ASN A 95 -8.72 10.61 -6.78
CA ASN A 95 -9.54 9.40 -6.98
C ASN A 95 -8.72 8.18 -7.42
N GLN A 96 -7.42 8.34 -7.66
CA GLN A 96 -6.51 7.21 -7.84
C GLN A 96 -6.19 6.61 -6.47
N ILE A 97 -7.24 6.11 -5.81
CA ILE A 97 -7.11 5.10 -4.78
C ILE A 97 -6.68 3.85 -5.53
N THR A 98 -5.39 3.57 -5.53
CA THR A 98 -4.88 2.30 -6.03
C THR A 98 -5.38 1.20 -5.08
N TYR A 99 -6.52 0.62 -5.40
CA TYR A 99 -6.97 -0.61 -4.77
C TYR A 99 -6.03 -1.71 -5.25
N ASN A 100 -5.07 -2.09 -4.39
CA ASN A 100 -4.33 -3.33 -4.55
C ASN A 100 -5.27 -4.48 -4.20
N ILE A 101 -6.06 -4.92 -5.18
CA ILE A 101 -6.97 -6.05 -5.00
C ILE A 101 -6.20 -7.31 -5.42
N SER A 102 -5.72 -8.05 -4.44
CA SER A 102 -5.08 -9.34 -4.62
C SER A 102 -5.96 -10.44 -4.03
N GLY A 103 -5.93 -11.63 -4.64
CA GLY A 103 -6.72 -12.78 -4.21
C GLY A 103 -7.72 -13.25 -5.26
N ASN A 104 -8.10 -14.52 -5.17
CA ASN A 104 -9.08 -15.12 -6.06
C ASN A 104 -10.46 -14.44 -5.91
N ASN A 105 -11.09 -14.06 -7.03
CA ASN A 105 -12.35 -13.29 -7.06
C ASN A 105 -12.26 -11.83 -6.59
N ALA A 106 -11.07 -11.24 -6.56
CA ALA A 106 -10.88 -9.79 -6.47
C ALA A 106 -11.67 -9.05 -7.57
N ARG A 107 -12.73 -8.31 -7.22
CA ARG A 107 -13.53 -7.52 -8.16
C ARG A 107 -13.82 -6.13 -7.60
N VAL A 108 -13.69 -5.11 -8.44
CA VAL A 108 -14.19 -3.76 -8.18
C VAL A 108 -15.18 -3.41 -9.27
N ASN A 109 -16.45 -3.32 -8.88
CA ASN A 109 -17.52 -2.87 -9.76
C ASN A 109 -17.76 -1.40 -9.47
N ASN A 110 -17.36 -0.52 -10.39
CA ASN A 110 -17.63 0.91 -10.29
C ASN A 110 -18.78 1.27 -11.24
N ASN A 111 -19.93 1.63 -10.67
CA ASN A 111 -21.17 1.98 -11.40
C ASN A 111 -21.69 0.90 -12.38
N SER A 112 -21.46 -0.38 -12.11
CA SER A 112 -22.07 -1.49 -12.87
C SER A 112 -22.63 -2.57 -11.95
N VAL A 113 -23.75 -3.19 -12.37
CA VAL A 113 -24.24 -4.44 -11.79
C VAL A 113 -23.67 -5.56 -12.64
N ASP A 114 -22.63 -6.21 -12.13
CA ASP A 114 -21.96 -7.30 -12.82
C ASP A 114 -22.77 -8.61 -12.68
N ASN A 115 -23.30 -9.10 -13.82
CA ASN A 115 -24.03 -10.38 -13.91
C ASN A 115 -23.12 -11.54 -14.34
N SER A 116 -21.81 -11.37 -14.37
CA SER A 116 -20.90 -12.43 -14.77
C SER A 116 -20.49 -13.31 -13.60
N THR A 117 -20.56 -14.63 -13.79
CA THR A 117 -20.03 -15.63 -12.87
C THR A 117 -18.52 -15.76 -13.10
N ASN A 118 -17.71 -15.32 -12.14
CA ASN A 118 -16.28 -15.61 -12.17
C ASN A 118 -16.06 -17.02 -11.62
N SER A 119 -15.75 -17.99 -12.49
CA SER A 119 -15.32 -19.31 -12.04
C SER A 119 -13.80 -19.27 -11.87
N VAL A 120 -13.34 -19.00 -10.65
CA VAL A 120 -11.95 -19.31 -10.31
C VAL A 120 -11.90 -20.82 -10.12
N ASN A 121 -11.20 -21.51 -11.03
CA ASN A 121 -10.81 -22.90 -10.81
C ASN A 121 -9.63 -22.89 -9.83
N ILE A 122 -9.92 -22.51 -8.59
CA ILE A 122 -9.12 -22.96 -7.47
C ILE A 122 -9.38 -24.45 -7.48
N ASN A 123 -8.33 -25.24 -7.68
CA ASN A 123 -8.45 -26.66 -7.44
C ASN A 123 -8.81 -26.79 -5.95
N ASN A 124 -10.10 -26.96 -5.65
CA ASN A 124 -10.66 -26.85 -4.31
C ASN A 124 -9.93 -27.80 -3.36
N ASP A 125 -9.47 -28.92 -3.91
CA ASP A 125 -8.65 -29.91 -3.24
C ASP A 125 -7.33 -29.31 -2.71
N ILE A 126 -6.65 -28.40 -3.42
CA ILE A 126 -5.41 -27.76 -2.95
C ILE A 126 -5.68 -26.90 -1.73
N VAL A 127 -6.73 -26.07 -1.75
CA VAL A 127 -7.08 -25.20 -0.62
C VAL A 127 -7.50 -26.02 0.59
N GLU A 128 -8.30 -27.07 0.39
CA GLU A 128 -8.68 -27.98 1.46
C GLU A 128 -7.46 -28.68 2.08
N HIS A 129 -6.49 -29.11 1.27
CA HIS A 129 -5.29 -29.76 1.77
C HIS A 129 -4.32 -28.78 2.45
N ILE A 130 -4.24 -27.52 2.03
CA ILE A 130 -3.51 -26.48 2.76
C ILE A 130 -4.16 -26.21 4.12
N ALA A 131 -5.48 -26.09 4.19
CA ALA A 131 -6.19 -25.93 5.46
C ALA A 131 -5.99 -27.13 6.39
N LEU A 132 -5.97 -28.35 5.83
CA LEU A 132 -5.69 -29.57 6.59
C LEU A 132 -4.24 -29.59 7.10
N LEU A 133 -3.28 -29.12 6.30
CA LEU A 133 -1.88 -28.99 6.72
C LEU A 133 -1.72 -28.07 7.94
N ARG A 134 -2.39 -26.90 7.93
CA ARG A 134 -2.40 -25.96 9.06
C ARG A 134 -3.02 -26.57 10.32
N THR A 135 -4.12 -27.32 10.14
CA THR A 135 -4.81 -28.00 11.23
C THR A 135 -3.91 -29.06 11.87
N GLU A 136 -3.23 -29.86 11.06
CA GLU A 136 -2.29 -30.89 11.54
C GLU A 136 -1.09 -30.28 12.27
N ILE A 137 -0.51 -29.19 11.77
CA ILE A 137 0.56 -28.46 12.45
C ILE A 137 0.07 -27.92 13.79
N SER A 138 -1.10 -27.28 13.81
CA SER A 138 -1.68 -26.72 15.04
C SER A 138 -1.99 -27.79 16.10
N ARG A 139 -2.33 -29.00 15.65
CA ARG A 139 -2.63 -30.15 16.50
C ARG A 139 -1.39 -30.84 17.05
N LEU A 140 -0.33 -30.95 16.25
CA LEU A 140 0.86 -31.76 16.54
C LEU A 140 2.00 -30.96 17.17
N VAL A 141 2.12 -29.68 16.84
CA VAL A 141 3.20 -28.81 17.33
C VAL A 141 2.71 -28.06 18.56
N GLN A 142 3.22 -28.48 19.73
CA GLN A 142 2.82 -27.90 21.01
C GLN A 142 3.63 -26.65 21.38
N ASP A 143 4.89 -26.59 20.93
CA ASP A 143 5.73 -25.40 21.11
C ASP A 143 5.18 -24.24 20.27
N SER A 144 4.96 -23.09 20.92
CA SER A 144 4.33 -21.94 20.25
C SER A 144 5.22 -21.34 19.15
N GLN A 145 6.54 -21.32 19.37
CA GLN A 145 7.49 -20.71 18.44
C GLN A 145 7.72 -21.61 17.22
N GLU A 146 7.86 -22.92 17.44
CA GLU A 146 7.97 -23.92 16.38
C GLU A 146 6.68 -23.97 15.55
N ARG A 147 5.52 -23.86 16.19
CA ARG A 147 4.23 -23.82 15.50
C ARG A 147 4.08 -22.59 14.61
N GLU A 148 4.41 -21.41 15.12
CA GLU A 148 4.36 -20.17 14.35
C GLU A 148 5.31 -20.25 13.14
N SER A 149 6.55 -20.71 13.37
CA SER A 149 7.52 -20.93 12.29
C SER A 149 7.02 -21.92 11.22
N ALA A 150 6.37 -23.02 11.64
CA ALA A 150 5.80 -23.99 10.72
C ALA A 150 4.59 -23.44 9.94
N LEU A 151 3.77 -22.59 10.56
CA LEU A 151 2.64 -21.94 9.89
C LEU A 151 3.11 -20.91 8.85
N GLU A 152 4.19 -20.16 9.12
CA GLU A 152 4.82 -19.29 8.12
C GLU A 152 5.33 -20.07 6.91
N VAL A 153 5.88 -21.27 7.11
CA VAL A 153 6.27 -22.16 6.01
C VAL A 153 5.06 -22.60 5.20
N VAL A 154 3.90 -22.85 5.84
CA VAL A 154 2.64 -23.14 5.12
C VAL A 154 2.15 -21.93 4.33
N ASP A 155 2.25 -20.72 4.86
CA ASP A 155 1.93 -19.48 4.12
C ASP A 155 2.77 -19.38 2.84
N ALA A 156 4.07 -19.69 2.93
CA ALA A 156 4.96 -19.70 1.78
C ALA A 156 4.59 -20.78 0.74
N ILE A 157 4.11 -21.95 1.18
CA ILE A 157 3.60 -23.00 0.29
C ILE A 157 2.34 -22.53 -0.44
N GLU A 158 1.39 -21.93 0.29
CA GLU A 158 0.17 -21.37 -0.27
C GLU A 158 0.48 -20.29 -1.31
N GLY A 159 1.37 -19.35 -0.99
CA GLY A 159 1.84 -18.33 -1.94
C GLY A 159 2.51 -18.90 -3.20
N GLN A 160 3.16 -20.07 -3.13
CA GLN A 160 3.66 -20.75 -4.33
C GLN A 160 2.52 -21.23 -5.23
N PHE A 161 1.46 -21.82 -4.67
CA PHE A 161 0.28 -22.26 -5.43
C PHE A 161 -0.54 -21.11 -6.01
N GLU A 162 -0.52 -19.94 -5.37
CA GLU A 162 -1.15 -18.72 -5.90
C GLU A 162 -0.32 -18.03 -7.01
N SER A 163 0.97 -18.38 -7.13
CA SER A 163 1.83 -17.83 -8.17
C SER A 163 1.46 -18.37 -9.56
N GLN A 164 1.70 -17.58 -10.62
CA GLN A 164 1.42 -18.01 -12.00
C GLN A 164 2.23 -19.25 -12.44
N LYS A 165 3.31 -19.59 -11.73
CA LYS A 165 4.18 -20.72 -12.05
C LYS A 165 4.78 -21.31 -10.76
N PRO A 166 4.02 -22.12 -10.01
CA PRO A 166 4.51 -22.77 -8.79
C PRO A 166 5.76 -23.61 -9.07
N SER A 167 6.77 -23.50 -8.21
CA SER A 167 8.00 -24.27 -8.34
C SER A 167 7.96 -25.52 -7.48
N LYS A 168 7.93 -26.69 -8.13
CA LYS A 168 7.98 -28.01 -7.48
C LYS A 168 9.20 -28.17 -6.55
N THR A 169 10.34 -27.60 -6.93
CA THR A 169 11.57 -27.66 -6.12
C THR A 169 11.44 -26.82 -4.85
N VAL A 170 10.85 -25.62 -4.96
CA VAL A 170 10.62 -24.73 -3.81
C VAL A 170 9.62 -25.36 -2.85
N ILE A 171 8.48 -25.85 -3.36
CA ILE A 171 7.46 -26.50 -2.54
C ILE A 171 8.01 -27.74 -1.84
N ASN A 172 8.81 -28.58 -2.52
CA ASN A 172 9.45 -29.73 -1.87
C ASN A 172 10.40 -29.32 -0.73
N THR A 173 11.13 -28.22 -0.91
CA THR A 173 12.04 -27.68 0.11
C THR A 173 11.27 -27.16 1.32
N LEU A 174 10.18 -26.42 1.09
CA LEU A 174 9.30 -25.91 2.14
C LEU A 174 8.63 -27.05 2.92
N LEU A 175 8.11 -28.07 2.22
CA LEU A 175 7.51 -29.24 2.86
C LEU A 175 8.52 -30.02 3.71
N SER A 176 9.79 -30.05 3.30
CA SER A 176 10.86 -30.71 4.07
C SER A 176 11.27 -29.92 5.32
N ALA A 177 10.92 -28.64 5.40
CA ALA A 177 11.16 -27.79 6.57
C ALA A 177 10.06 -27.91 7.64
N LEU A 178 8.93 -28.54 7.31
CA LEU A 178 7.85 -28.77 8.27
C LEU A 178 8.20 -29.90 9.26
N PRO A 179 7.58 -29.91 10.46
CA PRO A 179 7.76 -30.98 11.42
C PRO A 179 7.43 -32.37 10.85
N ASN A 180 8.28 -33.34 11.17
CA ASN A 180 8.12 -34.71 10.69
C ASN A 180 6.92 -35.39 11.36
N ALA A 181 5.79 -35.44 10.66
CA ALA A 181 4.63 -36.23 11.04
C ALA A 181 4.00 -36.92 9.84
N GLY A 182 3.49 -38.14 10.03
CA GLY A 182 2.92 -38.93 8.94
C GLY A 182 1.73 -38.27 8.22
N SER A 183 0.89 -37.55 8.97
CA SER A 183 -0.23 -36.77 8.39
C SER A 183 0.27 -35.59 7.56
N ILE A 184 1.24 -34.81 8.08
CA ILE A 184 1.88 -33.69 7.38
C ILE A 184 2.55 -34.17 6.07
N ALA A 185 3.28 -35.29 6.12
CA ALA A 185 3.94 -35.87 4.95
C ALA A 185 2.95 -36.36 3.88
N SER A 186 1.82 -36.91 4.30
CA SER A 186 0.75 -37.38 3.39
C SER A 186 0.12 -36.20 2.64
N VAL A 187 -0.16 -35.11 3.36
CA VAL A 187 -0.69 -33.87 2.77
C VAL A 187 0.33 -33.21 1.84
N GLY A 188 1.59 -33.15 2.25
CA GLY A 188 2.68 -32.64 1.41
C GLY A 188 2.84 -33.42 0.11
N SER A 189 2.69 -34.75 0.15
CA SER A 189 2.75 -35.61 -1.03
C SER A 189 1.61 -35.33 -2.01
N PHE A 190 0.40 -35.11 -1.49
CA PHE A 190 -0.73 -34.68 -2.31
C PHE A 190 -0.45 -33.35 -3.00
N LEU A 191 -0.03 -32.33 -2.24
CA LEU A 191 0.28 -31.00 -2.79
C LEU A 191 1.35 -31.08 -3.90
N LEU A 192 2.39 -31.90 -3.70
CA LEU A 192 3.43 -32.16 -4.71
C LEU A 192 2.92 -32.84 -6.00
N SER A 193 1.85 -33.61 -5.91
CA SER A 193 1.22 -34.27 -7.07
C SER A 193 0.35 -33.33 -7.90
N CYS A 194 -0.09 -32.21 -7.33
CA CYS A 194 -0.85 -31.18 -8.02
C CYS A 194 0.01 -30.26 -8.92
N LEU A 195 1.33 -30.49 -8.95
CA LEU A 195 2.36 -29.73 -9.68
C LEU A 195 3.02 -30.52 -10.82
#